data_AF-A0A1Y6KD42-F1
#
_entry.id   AF-A0A1Y6KD42-F1
#
_cell.length_a   1.000
_cell.length_b   1.000
_cell.length_c   1.000
_cell.angle_alpha   90.00
_cell.angle_beta   90.00
_cell.angle_gamma   90.00
#
_symmetry.space_group_name_H-M   'P 1'
#
loop_
_entity.id
_entity.type
_entity.pdbx_description
1 polymer ?
#
loop_
_entity_poly.entity_id
_entity_poly.type
_entity_poly.pdbx_seq_one_letter_code
_entity_poly.pdbx_strand_id
1 'polypeptide(L)'
;MDVALGRLNPGHASKLRLVKDKQERSAIRELSAMEAKHHLAMRATQEAFEHLAYAHDQRAKVEFELYREMLAADAISACELQRRHHLIIGRLTDKIEAAQRGVEEARAAQEQAEAAVRGARIVWTRCSAASQKWSEIDRDVQTRANAYFEAAAEKESDDEILPLYRRGTSGHTGGDAA
;
A
#
# COMPACT_ATOMS: atom_id res chain seq x y z
N MET A 1 -17.98 -3.77 44.39
CA MET A 1 -17.40 -2.94 43.32
C MET A 1 -18.09 -3.36 42.03
N ASP A 2 -18.95 -2.49 41.54
CA ASP A 2 -19.91 -2.80 40.49
C ASP A 2 -19.22 -2.95 39.14
N VAL A 3 -19.50 -4.06 38.47
CA VAL A 3 -18.83 -4.55 37.26
C VAL A 3 -19.38 -3.77 36.06
N ALA A 4 -18.97 -2.51 35.95
CA ALA A 4 -19.14 -1.73 34.73
C ALA A 4 -18.06 -2.08 33.70
N LEU A 5 -17.82 -3.38 33.49
CA LEU A 5 -17.12 -3.88 32.30
C LEU A 5 -18.06 -3.66 31.12
N GLY A 6 -17.97 -2.46 30.55
CA GLY A 6 -18.76 -1.97 29.44
C GLY A 6 -18.91 -3.05 28.38
N ARG A 7 -20.16 -3.51 28.23
CA ARG A 7 -20.64 -4.53 27.30
C ARG A 7 -20.23 -4.18 25.86
N LEU A 8 -19.04 -4.61 25.43
CA LEU A 8 -18.76 -4.75 24.00
C LEU A 8 -19.62 -5.91 23.51
N ASN A 9 -20.82 -5.59 23.04
CA ASN A 9 -21.70 -6.54 22.37
C ASN A 9 -20.90 -7.17 21.20
N PRO A 10 -20.79 -8.51 21.12
CA PRO A 10 -20.10 -9.19 20.02
C PRO A 10 -20.55 -8.74 18.62
N GLY A 11 -21.82 -8.32 18.49
CA GLY A 11 -22.34 -7.72 17.25
C GLY A 11 -21.72 -6.38 16.88
N HIS A 12 -21.30 -5.56 17.85
CA HIS A 12 -20.58 -4.31 17.60
C HIS A 12 -19.11 -4.55 17.23
N ALA A 13 -18.45 -5.51 17.87
CA ALA A 13 -17.09 -5.92 17.51
C ALA A 13 -17.01 -6.42 16.06
N SER A 14 -17.98 -7.25 15.64
CA SER A 14 -18.08 -7.78 14.28
C SER A 14 -18.25 -6.68 13.22
N LYS A 15 -19.08 -5.66 13.50
CA LYS A 15 -19.28 -4.51 12.58
C LYS A 15 -18.01 -3.66 12.45
N LEU A 16 -17.31 -3.42 13.56
CA LEU A 16 -16.05 -2.67 13.55
C LEU A 16 -14.95 -3.41 12.79
N ARG A 17 -14.86 -4.73 12.96
CA ARG A 17 -13.92 -5.58 12.18
C ARG A 17 -14.13 -5.41 10.69
N LEU A 18 -15.39 -5.51 10.22
CA LEU A 18 -15.71 -5.33 8.81
C LEU A 18 -15.28 -3.96 8.25
N VAL A 19 -15.46 -2.89 9.03
CA VAL A 19 -15.03 -1.54 8.61
C VAL A 19 -13.50 -1.45 8.53
N LYS A 20 -12.78 -2.05 9.47
CA LYS A 20 -11.31 -2.06 9.50
C LYS A 20 -10.72 -2.88 8.35
N ASP A 21 -11.27 -4.05 8.09
CA ASP A 21 -10.89 -4.88 6.94
C ASP A 21 -11.10 -4.14 5.61
N LYS A 22 -12.20 -3.39 5.49
CA LYS A 22 -12.45 -2.54 4.30
C LYS A 22 -11.41 -1.42 4.17
N GLN A 23 -11.04 -0.78 5.28
CA GLN A 23 -10.01 0.27 5.29
C GLN A 23 -8.64 -0.29 4.88
N GLU A 24 -8.23 -1.44 5.42
CA GLU A 24 -6.97 -2.08 5.06
C GLU A 24 -6.94 -2.52 3.60
N ARG A 25 -8.01 -3.17 3.10
CA ARG A 25 -8.12 -3.54 1.69
C ARG A 25 -8.07 -2.32 0.77
N SER A 26 -8.68 -1.21 1.18
CA SER A 26 -8.60 0.06 0.42
C SER A 26 -7.17 0.58 0.38
N ALA A 27 -6.46 0.58 1.52
CA ALA A 27 -5.08 1.03 1.59
C ALA A 27 -4.13 0.15 0.76
N ILE A 28 -4.36 -1.18 0.73
CA ILE A 28 -3.60 -2.10 -0.13
C ILE A 28 -3.83 -1.80 -1.62
N ARG A 29 -5.09 -1.57 -2.02
CA ARG A 29 -5.42 -1.21 -3.41
C ARG A 29 -4.77 0.11 -3.81
N GLU A 30 -4.79 1.10 -2.92
CA GLU A 30 -4.14 2.38 -3.15
C GLU A 30 -2.62 2.25 -3.27
N LEU A 31 -1.98 1.50 -2.36
CA LEU A 31 -0.55 1.20 -2.44
C LEU A 31 -0.19 0.52 -3.77
N SER A 32 -0.93 -0.52 -4.16
CA SER A 32 -0.72 -1.21 -5.42
C SER A 32 -0.89 -0.28 -6.64
N ALA A 33 -1.89 0.60 -6.61
CA ALA A 33 -2.09 1.58 -7.67
C ALA A 33 -0.93 2.59 -7.77
N MET A 34 -0.39 3.04 -6.63
CA MET A 34 0.77 3.94 -6.61
C MET A 34 2.06 3.23 -7.04
N GLU A 35 2.25 1.97 -6.65
CA GLU A 35 3.39 1.15 -7.11
C GLU A 35 3.34 0.92 -8.62
N ALA A 36 2.16 0.67 -9.20
CA ALA A 36 1.98 0.57 -10.64
C ALA A 36 2.33 1.89 -11.36
N LYS A 37 1.92 3.04 -10.82
CA LYS A 37 2.29 4.37 -11.35
C LYS A 37 3.79 4.62 -11.25
N HIS A 38 4.43 4.24 -10.14
CA HIS A 38 5.87 4.36 -9.98
C HIS A 38 6.62 3.51 -11.02
N HIS A 39 6.19 2.27 -11.27
CA HIS A 39 6.77 1.45 -12.34
C HIS A 39 6.58 2.03 -13.75
N LEU A 40 5.46 2.69 -14.01
CA LEU A 40 5.24 3.43 -15.26
C LEU A 40 6.19 4.62 -15.37
N ALA A 41 6.34 5.41 -14.30
CA ALA A 41 7.25 6.55 -14.28
C ALA A 41 8.72 6.11 -14.47
N MET A 42 9.15 5.02 -13.83
CA MET A 42 10.49 4.45 -14.05
C MET A 42 10.73 4.06 -15.52
N ARG A 43 9.73 3.45 -16.17
CA ARG A 43 9.83 3.10 -17.61
C ARG A 43 9.91 4.34 -18.47
N ALA A 44 9.09 5.35 -18.21
CA ALA A 44 9.14 6.62 -18.92
C ALA A 44 10.51 7.31 -18.77
N THR A 45 11.11 7.27 -17.58
CA THR A 45 12.47 7.78 -17.35
C THR A 45 13.49 7.02 -18.19
N GLN A 46 13.41 5.69 -18.22
CA GLN A 46 14.31 4.86 -19.03
C GLN A 46 14.18 5.16 -20.52
N GLU A 47 12.95 5.25 -21.03
CA GLU A 47 12.67 5.62 -22.43
C GLU A 47 13.21 7.02 -22.76
N ALA A 48 13.06 7.99 -21.84
CA ALA A 48 13.62 9.33 -22.02
C ALA A 48 15.15 9.32 -22.12
N PHE A 49 15.83 8.49 -21.32
CA PHE A 49 17.28 8.30 -21.41
C PHE A 49 17.70 7.68 -22.74
N GLU A 50 16.96 6.68 -23.21
CA GLU A 50 17.22 6.05 -24.51
C GLU A 50 17.04 7.04 -25.66
N HIS A 51 16.00 7.87 -25.62
CA HIS A 51 15.80 8.95 -26.58
C HIS A 51 16.93 9.99 -26.56
N LEU A 52 17.40 10.37 -25.38
CA LEU A 52 18.54 11.29 -25.24
C LEU A 52 19.82 10.68 -25.81
N ALA A 53 20.11 9.41 -25.48
CA ALA A 53 21.26 8.69 -26.00
C ALA A 53 21.20 8.57 -27.53
N TYR A 54 20.02 8.27 -28.08
CA TYR A 54 19.79 8.23 -29.52
C TYR A 54 20.03 9.60 -30.18
N ALA A 55 19.56 10.69 -29.57
CA ALA A 55 19.81 12.05 -30.09
C ALA A 55 21.31 12.39 -30.13
N HIS A 56 22.06 11.99 -29.11
CA HIS A 56 23.52 12.14 -29.09
C HIS A 56 24.22 11.30 -30.17
N ASP A 57 23.83 10.03 -30.34
CA ASP A 57 24.40 9.15 -31.38
C ASP A 57 24.12 9.69 -32.79
N GLN A 58 22.89 10.15 -33.04
CA GLN A 58 22.54 10.81 -34.30
C GLN A 58 23.40 12.04 -34.56
N ARG A 59 23.63 12.85 -33.53
CA ARG A 59 24.52 14.02 -33.65
C ARG A 59 25.95 13.61 -34.01
N ALA A 60 26.51 12.63 -33.32
CA ALA A 60 27.88 12.17 -33.57
C ALA A 60 28.06 11.62 -35.00
N LYS A 61 27.09 10.85 -35.49
CA LYS A 61 27.10 10.31 -36.86
C LYS A 61 27.06 11.42 -37.91
N VAL A 62 26.15 12.37 -37.75
CA VAL A 62 26.01 13.50 -38.66
C VAL A 62 27.24 14.41 -38.63
N GLU A 63 27.79 14.69 -37.45
CA GLU A 63 29.04 15.44 -37.31
C GLU A 63 30.19 14.74 -38.05
N PHE A 64 30.34 13.43 -37.89
CA PHE A 64 31.37 12.65 -38.58
C PHE A 64 31.23 12.71 -40.11
N GLU A 65 30.02 12.51 -40.63
CA GLU A 65 29.75 12.59 -42.07
C GLU A 65 30.04 13.99 -42.63
N LEU A 66 29.64 15.04 -41.92
CA LEU A 66 29.89 16.42 -42.31
C LEU A 66 31.38 16.76 -42.33
N TYR A 67 32.15 16.34 -41.32
CA TYR A 67 33.60 16.55 -41.31
C TYR A 67 34.29 15.81 -42.47
N ARG A 68 33.82 14.61 -42.79
CA ARG A 68 34.34 13.86 -43.96
C ARG A 68 34.06 14.59 -45.27
N GLU A 69 32.86 15.14 -45.44
CA GLU A 69 32.50 15.93 -46.63
C GLU A 69 33.33 17.23 -46.73
N MET A 70 33.55 17.93 -45.61
CA MET A 70 34.40 19.12 -45.57
C MET A 70 35.83 18.85 -46.05
N LEU A 71 36.41 17.71 -45.65
CA LEU A 71 37.76 17.33 -46.05
C LEU A 71 37.89 16.99 -47.55
N ALA A 72 36.78 16.60 -48.18
CA ALA A 72 36.74 16.25 -49.60
C ALA A 72 36.33 17.43 -50.51
N ALA A 73 35.87 18.54 -49.93
CA ALA A 73 35.31 19.67 -50.66
C ALA A 73 36.38 20.67 -51.12
N ASP A 74 36.15 21.32 -52.27
CA ASP A 74 36.94 22.49 -52.70
C ASP A 74 36.58 23.74 -51.89
N ALA A 75 37.38 24.80 -52.01
CA ALA A 75 37.27 25.99 -51.16
C ALA A 75 35.93 26.75 -51.29
N ILE A 76 35.26 26.68 -52.45
CA ILE A 76 33.98 27.35 -52.69
C ILE A 76 32.85 26.51 -52.09
N SER A 77 32.89 25.20 -52.29
CA SER A 77 31.97 24.23 -51.67
C SER A 77 32.07 24.24 -50.14
N ALA A 78 33.27 24.44 -49.58
CA ALA A 78 33.50 24.46 -48.14
C ALA A 78 32.69 25.55 -47.40
N CYS A 79 32.54 26.76 -47.98
CA CYS A 79 31.76 27.84 -47.35
C CYS A 79 30.26 27.53 -47.29
N GLU A 80 29.71 26.92 -48.34
CA GLU A 80 28.30 26.49 -48.35
C GLU A 80 28.07 25.31 -47.41
N LEU A 81 29.01 24.36 -47.38
CA LEU A 81 28.97 23.22 -46.47
C LEU A 81 29.03 23.68 -45.00
N GLN A 82 29.84 24.68 -44.69
CA GLN A 82 29.93 25.25 -43.34
C GLN A 82 28.63 25.93 -42.89
N ARG A 83 27.93 26.64 -43.78
CA ARG A 83 26.60 27.20 -43.48
C ARG A 83 25.58 26.09 -43.21
N ARG A 84 25.57 25.05 -44.05
CA ARG A 84 24.67 23.89 -43.88
C ARG A 84 24.96 23.14 -42.57
N HIS A 85 26.24 22.98 -42.23
CA HIS A 85 26.69 22.38 -40.98
C HIS A 85 26.12 23.11 -39.76
N HIS A 86 26.24 24.45 -39.73
CA HIS A 86 25.71 25.24 -38.62
C HIS A 86 24.20 25.04 -38.41
N LEU A 87 23.43 24.98 -39.51
CA LEU A 87 21.98 24.73 -39.46
C LEU A 87 21.65 23.32 -38.96
N ILE A 88 22.38 22.30 -39.43
CA ILE A 88 22.12 20.90 -39.06
C ILE A 88 22.49 20.65 -37.59
N ILE A 89 23.67 21.11 -37.15
CA ILE A 89 24.08 21.00 -35.74
C ILE A 89 23.16 21.80 -34.83
N GLY A 90 22.72 22.99 -35.23
CA GLY A 90 21.75 23.78 -34.48
C GLY A 90 20.48 22.97 -34.19
N ARG A 91 19.85 22.40 -35.24
CA ARG A 91 18.65 21.56 -35.08
C ARG A 91 18.89 20.31 -34.23
N LEU A 92 20.05 19.69 -34.31
CA LEU A 92 20.40 18.52 -33.49
C LEU A 92 20.63 18.91 -32.03
N THR A 93 21.17 20.09 -31.78
CA THR A 93 21.35 20.65 -30.45
C THR A 93 19.98 20.93 -29.82
N ASP A 94 19.06 21.58 -30.55
CA ASP A 94 17.68 21.80 -30.10
C ASP A 94 16.97 20.48 -29.74
N LYS A 95 17.19 19.42 -30.54
CA LYS A 95 16.64 18.08 -30.27
C LYS A 95 17.22 17.46 -29.00
N ILE A 96 18.53 17.59 -28.78
CA ILE A 96 19.19 17.10 -27.56
C ILE A 96 18.66 17.85 -26.35
N GLU A 97 18.55 19.18 -26.41
CA GLU A 97 17.99 19.98 -25.32
C GLU A 97 16.52 19.61 -25.03
N ALA A 98 15.72 19.36 -26.06
CA ALA A 98 14.34 18.88 -25.89
C ALA A 98 14.30 17.50 -25.21
N ALA A 99 15.18 16.57 -25.61
CA ALA A 99 15.29 15.26 -24.97
C ALA A 99 15.78 15.36 -23.51
N GLN A 100 16.71 16.26 -23.22
CA GLN A 100 17.19 16.54 -21.86
C GLN A 100 16.05 17.05 -20.96
N ARG A 101 15.25 18.01 -21.45
CA ARG A 101 14.05 18.46 -20.73
C ARG A 101 13.07 17.32 -20.47
N GLY A 102 12.85 16.44 -21.47
CA GLY A 102 12.02 15.25 -21.29
C GLY A 102 12.52 14.30 -20.21
N VAL A 103 13.85 14.14 -20.09
CA VAL A 103 14.47 13.36 -19.00
C VAL A 103 14.24 14.02 -17.64
N GLU A 104 14.38 15.33 -17.54
CA GLU A 104 14.15 16.08 -16.29
C GLU A 104 12.69 15.96 -15.83
N GLU A 105 11.75 16.13 -16.76
CA GLU A 105 10.31 15.96 -16.51
C GLU A 105 9.97 14.53 -16.06
N ALA A 106 10.54 13.51 -16.74
CA ALA A 106 10.33 12.11 -16.37
C ALA A 106 10.90 11.79 -14.99
N ARG A 107 12.09 12.31 -14.64
CA ARG A 107 12.67 12.18 -13.31
C ARG A 107 11.81 12.83 -12.23
N ALA A 108 11.34 14.05 -12.46
CA ALA A 108 10.45 14.72 -11.53
C ALA A 108 9.15 13.91 -11.29
N ALA A 109 8.57 13.35 -12.35
CA ALA A 109 7.40 12.47 -12.24
C ALA A 109 7.72 11.18 -11.47
N GLN A 110 8.90 10.59 -11.68
CA GLN A 110 9.36 9.41 -10.93
C GLN A 110 9.53 9.71 -9.44
N GLU A 111 10.17 10.82 -9.08
CA GLU A 111 10.34 11.25 -7.68
C GLU A 111 8.98 11.49 -7.01
N GLN A 112 8.04 12.13 -7.71
CA GLN A 112 6.69 12.33 -7.22
C GLN A 112 5.95 11.00 -7.00
N ALA A 113 6.08 10.05 -7.95
CA ALA A 113 5.49 8.73 -7.82
C ALA A 113 6.10 7.92 -6.66
N GLU A 114 7.41 8.03 -6.44
CA GLU A 114 8.09 7.39 -5.33
C GLU A 114 7.63 7.98 -3.98
N ALA A 115 7.48 9.30 -3.89
CA ALA A 115 6.92 9.97 -2.72
C ALA A 115 5.47 9.50 -2.44
N ALA A 116 4.65 9.34 -3.48
CA ALA A 116 3.30 8.81 -3.36
C ALA A 116 3.28 7.36 -2.85
N VAL A 117 4.19 6.50 -3.33
CA VAL A 117 4.35 5.12 -2.83
C VAL A 117 4.74 5.13 -1.36
N ARG A 118 5.70 5.96 -0.95
CA ARG A 118 6.09 6.10 0.47
C ARG A 118 4.89 6.52 1.33
N GLY A 119 4.13 7.52 0.88
CA GLY A 119 2.91 7.97 1.55
C GLY A 119 1.86 6.86 1.70
N ALA A 120 1.54 6.17 0.60
CA ALA A 120 0.59 5.05 0.62
C ALA A 120 1.04 3.91 1.52
N ARG A 121 2.35 3.61 1.56
CA ARG A 121 2.92 2.59 2.43
C ARG A 121 2.77 2.94 3.91
N ILE A 122 2.95 4.20 4.29
CA ILE A 122 2.69 4.68 5.67
C ILE A 122 1.21 4.51 6.05
N VAL A 123 0.29 4.83 5.13
CA VAL A 123 -1.14 4.64 5.37
C VAL A 123 -1.47 3.16 5.55
N TRP A 124 -0.96 2.30 4.68
CA TRP A 124 -1.15 0.85 4.76
C TRP A 124 -0.60 0.26 6.06
N THR A 125 0.63 0.59 6.47
CA THR A 125 1.22 0.07 7.72
C THR A 125 0.39 0.50 8.94
N ARG A 126 -0.09 1.74 8.97
CA ARG A 126 -1.00 2.21 10.02
C ARG A 126 -2.33 1.45 10.03
N CYS A 127 -2.93 1.24 8.86
CA CYS A 127 -4.18 0.49 8.73
C CYS A 127 -4.00 -0.97 9.17
N SER A 128 -2.92 -1.62 8.75
CA SER A 128 -2.62 -3.00 9.09
C SER A 128 -2.36 -3.18 10.60
N ALA A 129 -1.57 -2.29 11.20
CA ALA A 129 -1.36 -2.29 12.65
C ALA A 129 -2.67 -2.10 13.44
N ALA A 130 -3.58 -1.27 12.94
CA ALA A 130 -4.91 -1.11 13.53
C ALA A 130 -5.74 -2.40 13.38
N SER A 131 -5.78 -3.01 12.20
CA SER A 131 -6.48 -4.29 11.97
C SER A 131 -5.95 -5.41 12.88
N GLN A 132 -4.64 -5.48 13.09
CA GLN A 132 -4.02 -6.45 13.99
C GLN A 132 -4.49 -6.25 15.43
N LYS A 133 -4.41 -5.02 15.95
CA LYS A 133 -4.91 -4.69 17.31
C LYS A 133 -6.38 -5.03 17.50
N TRP A 134 -7.21 -4.79 16.48
CA TRP A 134 -8.62 -5.15 16.53
C TRP A 134 -8.86 -6.65 16.54
N SER A 135 -8.04 -7.40 15.79
CA SER A 135 -8.10 -8.87 15.81
C SER A 135 -7.71 -9.44 17.17
N GLU A 136 -6.79 -8.79 17.88
CA GLU A 136 -6.44 -9.13 19.27
C GLU A 136 -7.61 -8.85 20.23
N ILE A 137 -8.23 -7.67 20.13
CA ILE A 137 -9.40 -7.32 20.95
C ILE A 137 -10.58 -8.27 20.70
N ASP A 138 -10.87 -8.60 19.44
CA ASP A 138 -11.96 -9.54 19.07
C ASP A 138 -11.74 -10.92 19.70
N ARG A 139 -10.49 -11.41 19.66
CA ARG A 139 -10.10 -12.67 20.30
C ARG A 139 -10.30 -12.62 21.82
N ASP A 140 -9.83 -11.55 22.46
CA ASP A 140 -9.97 -11.39 23.92
C ASP A 140 -11.44 -11.32 24.35
N VAL A 141 -12.29 -10.63 23.58
CA VAL A 141 -13.74 -10.57 23.83
C VAL A 141 -14.37 -11.95 23.69
N GLN A 142 -14.01 -12.73 22.67
CA GLN A 142 -14.49 -14.11 22.48
C GLN A 142 -14.05 -15.03 23.62
N THR A 143 -12.78 -14.97 24.03
CA THR A 143 -12.27 -15.77 25.15
C THR A 143 -13.01 -15.46 26.45
N ARG A 144 -13.26 -14.18 26.76
CA ARG A 144 -14.02 -13.79 27.96
C ARG A 144 -15.49 -14.21 27.88
N ALA A 145 -16.12 -14.10 26.71
CA ALA A 145 -17.50 -14.53 26.51
C ALA A 145 -17.62 -16.05 26.73
N ASN A 146 -16.70 -16.85 26.18
CA ASN A 146 -16.69 -18.30 26.37
C ASN A 146 -16.52 -18.68 27.84
N ALA A 147 -15.56 -18.05 28.55
CA ALA A 147 -15.37 -18.28 29.98
C ALA A 147 -16.61 -17.92 30.81
N TYR A 148 -17.36 -16.88 30.42
CA TYR A 148 -18.63 -16.54 31.07
C TYR A 148 -19.71 -17.61 30.83
N PHE A 149 -19.83 -18.12 29.60
CA PHE A 149 -20.78 -19.20 29.30
C PHE A 149 -20.42 -20.50 30.01
N GLU A 150 -19.14 -20.86 30.10
CA GLU A 150 -18.66 -22.02 30.85
C GLU A 150 -18.99 -21.88 32.34
N ALA A 151 -18.69 -20.73 32.95
CA ALA A 151 -19.02 -20.49 34.36
C ALA A 151 -20.54 -20.45 34.63
N ALA A 152 -21.34 -19.97 33.68
CA ALA A 152 -22.79 -20.00 33.78
C ALA A 152 -23.33 -21.44 33.70
N ALA A 153 -22.77 -22.28 32.82
CA ALA A 153 -23.14 -23.69 32.70
C ALA A 153 -22.73 -24.51 33.92
N GLU A 154 -21.54 -24.27 34.49
CA GLU A 154 -21.10 -24.89 35.76
C GLU A 154 -22.08 -24.55 36.89
N LYS A 155 -22.44 -23.26 37.01
CA LYS A 155 -23.40 -22.80 38.01
C LYS A 155 -24.80 -23.40 37.82
N GLU A 156 -25.30 -23.50 36.59
CA GLU A 156 -26.59 -24.13 36.31
C GLU A 156 -26.58 -25.62 36.66
N SER A 157 -25.47 -26.32 36.38
CA SER A 157 -25.31 -27.72 36.80
C SER A 157 -25.28 -27.89 38.33
N ASP A 158 -24.65 -26.97 39.06
CA ASP A 158 -24.64 -26.95 40.53
C ASP A 158 -26.04 -26.67 41.11
N ASP A 159 -26.77 -25.72 40.51
CA ASP A 159 -28.14 -25.37 40.89
C ASP A 159 -29.13 -26.52 40.60
N GLU A 160 -28.87 -27.37 39.60
CA GLU A 160 -29.66 -28.59 39.30
C GLU A 160 -29.36 -29.77 40.25
N ILE A 161 -28.15 -29.85 40.82
CA ILE A 161 -27.76 -30.92 41.78
C ILE A 161 -28.32 -30.64 43.19
N LEU A 162 -28.44 -29.38 43.59
CA LEU A 162 -28.96 -28.96 44.91
C LEU A 162 -30.41 -29.42 45.24
N PRO A 163 -31.40 -29.41 44.32
CA PRO A 163 -32.75 -29.90 44.63
C PRO A 163 -32.83 -31.42 44.83
N LEU A 164 -31.90 -32.20 44.25
CA LEU A 164 -31.87 -33.66 44.42
C LEU A 164 -31.43 -34.09 45.82
N TYR A 165 -30.55 -33.32 46.48
CA TYR A 165 -30.16 -33.59 47.87
C TYR A 165 -31.15 -33.05 48.90
N ARG A 166 -31.94 -32.01 48.59
CA ARG A 166 -32.99 -31.49 49.48
C ARG A 166 -34.24 -32.38 49.50
N ARG A 167 -34.46 -33.20 48.45
CA ARG A 167 -35.54 -34.20 48.39
C ARG A 167 -35.17 -35.53 49.05
N GLY A 168 -34.27 -35.53 50.03
CA GLY A 168 -33.87 -36.72 50.80
C GLY A 168 -34.13 -36.63 52.30
N THR A 169 -34.52 -35.48 52.85
CA THR A 169 -34.56 -35.26 54.32
C THR A 169 -35.84 -34.58 54.82
N SER A 170 -36.98 -34.78 54.15
CA SER A 170 -38.30 -34.44 54.72
C SER A 170 -39.19 -35.67 54.81
N GLY A 171 -39.04 -36.41 55.90
CA GLY A 171 -39.87 -37.58 56.18
C GLY A 171 -39.61 -38.15 57.57
N HIS A 172 -40.03 -37.45 58.63
CA HIS A 172 -41.01 -37.93 59.62
C HIS A 172 -40.96 -37.03 60.87
N THR A 173 -41.92 -36.10 60.92
CA THR A 173 -42.33 -35.38 62.12
C THR A 173 -43.04 -36.34 63.07
N GLY A 174 -42.89 -36.08 64.37
CA GLY A 174 -43.30 -36.95 65.47
C GLY A 174 -44.81 -37.18 65.65
N GLY A 175 -45.09 -38.04 66.63
CA GLY A 175 -46.42 -38.27 67.19
C GLY A 175 -46.30 -38.94 68.56
N ASP A 176 -46.48 -38.14 69.62
CA ASP A 176 -46.81 -38.58 70.98
C ASP A 176 -48.08 -39.43 70.99
N ALA A 177 -48.16 -40.43 71.87
CA ALA A 177 -49.23 -40.58 72.87
C ALA A 177 -49.16 -41.92 73.65
N ALA A 178 -49.33 -41.77 74.98
CA ALA A 178 -49.74 -42.73 76.03
C ALA A 178 -48.75 -43.77 76.54
#